data_AF-A0A1Y4UVU3-F1
#
_entry.id   AF-A0A1Y4UVU3-F1
#
_cell.length_a   1.000
_cell.length_b   1.000
_cell.length_c   1.000
_cell.angle_alpha   90.00
_cell.angle_beta   90.00
_cell.angle_gamma   90.00
#
_symmetry.space_group_name_H-M   'P 1'
#
loop_
_entity.id
_entity.type
_entity.pdbx_description
1 polymer ?
#
loop_
_entity_poly.entity_id
_entity_poly.type
_entity_poly.pdbx_seq_one_letter_code
_entity_poly.pdbx_strand_id
1 'polypeptide(L)'
;MQTAKEKIEHIFRKGSGTFINRCYAIYSIIEEHGDNFGELLKYTFETNGFIESDNSTDAFLMISKSQEEELKNDYGDIVNGIIKALLKRNFETEVDYYEEYWKAINSAIFVSKESRVFALYYALIDKRLPYCVLESGVKMTNMEYRDRQEHLKAEITRMRFVIYNENLFEQNTETASILLKIINSVADEIDSVVLFSYLIDEIQKSSKLSSNSIHRLISALE
;
A
#
# COMPACT_ATOMS: atom_id res chain seq x y z
N MET A 1 -30.66 10.00 12.12
CA MET A 1 -29.72 9.17 12.91
C MET A 1 -28.51 8.99 12.02
N GLN A 2 -27.33 9.50 12.39
CA GLN A 2 -26.15 9.48 11.52
C GLN A 2 -25.62 8.04 11.41
N THR A 3 -25.36 7.56 10.20
CA THR A 3 -24.86 6.20 9.96
C THR A 3 -23.42 6.05 10.47
N ALA A 4 -22.96 4.82 10.75
CA ALA A 4 -21.59 4.58 11.21
C ALA A 4 -20.54 5.11 10.22
N LYS A 5 -20.76 4.95 8.91
CA LYS A 5 -19.90 5.49 7.85
C LYS A 5 -19.83 7.03 7.91
N GLU A 6 -20.97 7.71 8.05
CA GLU A 6 -21.02 9.17 8.20
C GLU A 6 -20.28 9.67 9.45
N LYS A 7 -20.30 8.90 10.56
CA LYS A 7 -19.53 9.23 11.76
C LYS A 7 -18.02 9.07 11.54
N ILE A 8 -17.60 8.02 10.84
CA ILE A 8 -16.19 7.79 10.47
C ILE A 8 -15.69 8.92 9.56
N GLU A 9 -16.46 9.30 8.53
CA GLU A 9 -16.12 10.44 7.67
C GLU A 9 -15.98 11.74 8.47
N HIS A 10 -16.90 11.97 9.40
CA HIS A 10 -16.85 13.16 10.25
C HIS A 10 -15.56 13.21 11.07
N ILE A 11 -15.09 12.08 11.61
CA ILE A 11 -13.81 12.03 12.34
C ILE A 11 -12.62 12.30 11.40
N PHE A 12 -12.62 11.74 10.18
CA PHE A 12 -11.56 12.03 9.22
C PHE A 12 -11.54 13.50 8.79
N ARG A 13 -12.72 14.10 8.54
CA ARG A 13 -12.87 15.49 8.07
C ARG A 13 -12.62 16.53 9.15
N LYS A 14 -13.05 16.27 10.38
CA LYS A 14 -13.14 17.30 11.42
C LYS A 14 -12.35 17.00 12.67
N GLY A 15 -11.86 15.77 12.84
CA GLY A 15 -11.09 15.39 14.02
C GLY A 15 -9.78 16.17 14.08
N SER A 16 -9.62 16.96 15.14
CA SER A 16 -8.33 17.54 15.53
C SER A 16 -7.46 16.45 16.21
N GLY A 17 -6.35 16.81 16.84
CA GLY A 17 -5.47 15.86 17.54
C GLY A 17 -4.61 14.97 16.62
N THR A 18 -3.89 14.03 17.23
CA THR A 18 -2.99 13.10 16.50
C THR A 18 -3.78 12.04 15.74
N PHE A 19 -3.18 11.49 14.67
CA PHE A 19 -3.88 10.50 13.84
C PHE A 19 -4.30 9.24 14.62
N ILE A 20 -3.48 8.80 15.58
CA ILE A 20 -3.82 7.68 16.46
C ILE A 20 -5.05 7.96 17.34
N ASN A 21 -5.27 9.21 17.77
CA ASN A 21 -6.46 9.59 18.55
C ASN A 21 -7.73 9.60 17.67
N ARG A 22 -7.63 9.99 16.40
CA ARG A 22 -8.72 9.78 15.44
C ARG A 22 -9.03 8.30 15.25
N CYS A 23 -7.99 7.47 15.16
CA CYS A 23 -8.15 6.01 15.09
C CYS A 23 -8.85 5.45 16.33
N TYR A 24 -8.63 6.02 17.52
CA TYR A 24 -9.34 5.63 18.74
C TYR A 24 -10.86 5.83 18.63
N ALA A 25 -11.27 6.99 18.14
CA ALA A 25 -12.68 7.31 17.94
C ALA A 25 -13.32 6.42 16.86
N ILE A 26 -12.61 6.20 15.74
CA ILE A 26 -13.05 5.29 14.66
C ILE A 26 -13.19 3.86 15.18
N TYR A 27 -12.19 3.35 15.89
CA TYR A 27 -12.22 2.02 16.49
C TYR A 27 -13.45 1.84 17.38
N SER A 28 -13.77 2.85 18.21
CA SER A 28 -14.93 2.80 19.10
C SER A 28 -16.25 2.76 18.32
N ILE A 29 -16.37 3.49 17.21
CA ILE A 29 -17.55 3.39 16.33
C ILE A 29 -17.66 1.99 15.74
N ILE A 30 -16.57 1.41 15.25
CA ILE A 30 -16.59 0.07 14.65
C ILE A 30 -16.98 -0.99 15.71
N GLU A 31 -16.42 -0.89 16.92
CA GLU A 31 -16.72 -1.74 18.07
C GLU A 31 -18.21 -1.68 18.47
N GLU A 32 -18.82 -0.49 18.42
CA GLU A 32 -20.25 -0.30 18.71
C GLU A 32 -21.19 -0.92 17.65
N HIS A 33 -20.71 -1.18 16.42
CA HIS A 33 -21.55 -1.65 15.30
C HIS A 33 -21.29 -3.13 14.97
N GLY A 34 -21.30 -3.96 16.03
CA GLY A 34 -21.08 -5.40 16.21
C GLY A 34 -21.26 -6.43 15.09
N ASP A 35 -21.90 -6.12 13.97
CA ASP A 35 -22.16 -7.11 12.90
C ASP A 35 -21.55 -6.69 11.56
N ASN A 36 -21.06 -5.45 11.44
CA ASN A 36 -20.67 -4.87 10.15
C ASN A 36 -19.21 -4.39 10.11
N PHE A 37 -18.34 -5.00 10.92
CA PHE A 37 -16.96 -4.52 11.07
C PHE A 37 -16.17 -4.58 9.77
N GLY A 38 -16.30 -5.65 8.98
CA GLY A 38 -15.54 -5.83 7.74
C GLY A 38 -15.78 -4.68 6.76
N GLU A 39 -17.05 -4.33 6.54
CA GLU A 39 -17.46 -3.20 5.71
C GLU A 39 -17.05 -1.84 6.28
N LEU A 40 -17.18 -1.64 7.59
CA LEU A 40 -16.78 -0.37 8.23
C LEU A 40 -15.27 -0.18 8.21
N LEU A 41 -14.51 -1.26 8.37
CA LEU A 41 -13.06 -1.25 8.32
C LEU A 41 -12.60 -1.03 6.89
N LYS A 42 -13.16 -1.76 5.90
CA LYS A 42 -12.93 -1.50 4.46
C LYS A 42 -13.13 -0.04 4.13
N TYR A 43 -14.29 0.50 4.49
CA TYR A 43 -14.62 1.91 4.29
C TYR A 43 -13.60 2.85 4.92
N THR A 44 -13.16 2.55 6.15
CA THR A 44 -12.16 3.34 6.87
C THR A 44 -10.84 3.39 6.09
N PHE A 45 -10.36 2.26 5.59
CA PHE A 45 -9.10 2.17 4.84
C PHE A 45 -9.18 2.85 3.47
N GLU A 46 -10.29 2.71 2.74
CA GLU A 46 -10.50 3.34 1.44
C GLU A 46 -10.69 4.86 1.52
N THR A 47 -11.21 5.34 2.65
CA THR A 47 -11.43 6.78 2.88
C THR A 47 -10.17 7.48 3.39
N ASN A 48 -9.30 6.75 4.10
CA ASN A 48 -8.09 7.29 4.67
C ASN A 48 -7.13 7.81 3.58
N GLY A 49 -6.61 9.03 3.74
CA GLY A 49 -5.69 9.66 2.78
C GLY A 49 -6.35 10.44 1.63
N PHE A 50 -7.67 10.34 1.44
CA PHE A 50 -8.42 11.14 0.46
C PHE A 50 -9.11 12.37 1.05
N ILE A 51 -9.08 12.51 2.38
CA ILE A 51 -9.75 13.57 3.12
C ILE A 51 -8.71 14.33 3.93
N GLU A 52 -8.56 15.62 3.65
CA GLU A 52 -7.84 16.55 4.52
C GLU A 52 -8.75 16.97 5.68
N SER A 53 -8.23 16.90 6.91
CA SER A 53 -8.96 17.35 8.10
C SER A 53 -8.93 18.88 8.19
N ASP A 54 -10.07 19.49 8.47
CA ASP A 54 -10.21 20.92 8.76
C ASP A 54 -9.90 21.28 10.23
N ASN A 55 -9.57 20.27 11.06
CA ASN A 55 -9.27 20.40 12.50
C ASN A 55 -10.35 21.13 13.33
N SER A 56 -11.60 21.16 12.87
CA SER A 56 -12.66 21.97 13.50
C SER A 56 -13.29 21.38 14.76
N THR A 57 -12.97 20.13 15.12
CA THR A 57 -13.56 19.43 16.29
C THR A 57 -12.47 18.84 17.17
N ASP A 58 -12.49 19.15 18.47
CA ASP A 58 -11.50 18.63 19.42
C ASP A 58 -11.54 17.11 19.53
N ALA A 59 -10.49 16.43 19.06
CA ALA A 59 -10.29 15.02 19.39
C ALA A 59 -9.74 14.90 20.80
N PHE A 60 -10.33 14.01 21.60
CA PHE A 60 -9.81 13.68 22.91
C PHE A 60 -8.39 13.10 22.78
N LEU A 61 -7.45 13.65 23.56
CA LEU A 61 -6.10 13.10 23.70
C LEU A 61 -6.16 11.84 24.58
N MET A 62 -6.51 10.71 23.98
CA MET A 62 -6.62 9.41 24.65
C MET A 62 -5.28 8.67 24.68
N ILE A 63 -4.47 8.84 23.64
CA ILE A 63 -3.13 8.27 23.52
C ILE A 63 -2.12 9.41 23.41
N SER A 64 -1.19 9.47 24.36
CA SER A 64 -0.08 10.41 24.34
C SER A 64 1.01 9.99 23.36
N LYS A 65 1.94 10.90 23.03
CA LYS A 65 3.07 10.57 22.15
C LYS A 65 3.99 9.51 22.76
N SER A 66 4.25 9.55 24.07
CA SER A 66 5.08 8.55 24.74
C SER A 66 4.42 7.17 24.71
N GLN A 67 3.10 7.11 24.93
CA GLN A 67 2.33 5.87 24.81
C GLN A 67 2.33 5.34 23.38
N GLU A 68 2.23 6.20 22.37
CA GLU A 68 2.34 5.77 20.96
C GLU A 68 3.71 5.12 20.67
N GLU A 69 4.79 5.70 21.18
CA GLU A 69 6.15 5.15 21.03
C GLU A 69 6.30 3.80 21.75
N GLU A 70 5.76 3.66 22.96
CA GLU A 70 5.72 2.39 23.70
C GLU A 70 4.92 1.33 22.93
N LEU A 71 3.70 1.65 22.49
CA LEU A 71 2.86 0.75 21.70
C LEU A 71 3.54 0.32 20.40
N LYS A 72 4.30 1.22 19.77
CA LYS A 72 5.09 0.91 18.57
C LYS A 72 6.21 -0.08 18.87
N ASN A 73 6.93 0.09 19.98
CA ASN A 73 7.99 -0.83 20.37
C ASN A 73 7.44 -2.21 20.74
N ASP A 74 6.29 -2.27 21.41
CA ASP A 74 5.70 -3.51 21.90
C ASP A 74 4.96 -4.29 20.80
N TYR A 75 4.24 -3.60 19.91
CA TYR A 75 3.30 -4.22 18.98
C TYR A 75 3.64 -4.00 17.50
N GLY A 76 4.55 -3.10 17.14
CA GLY A 76 4.81 -2.73 15.74
C GLY A 76 5.17 -3.93 14.85
N ASP A 77 6.10 -4.78 15.30
CA ASP A 77 6.49 -5.99 14.57
C ASP A 77 5.38 -7.04 14.50
N ILE A 78 4.56 -7.13 15.55
CA ILE A 78 3.41 -8.03 15.61
C ILE A 78 2.36 -7.63 14.57
N VAL A 79 1.97 -6.35 14.56
CA VAL A 79 0.99 -5.82 13.60
C VAL A 79 1.51 -5.98 12.17
N ASN A 80 2.78 -5.66 11.92
CA ASN A 80 3.41 -5.89 10.62
C ASN A 80 3.40 -7.36 10.21
N GLY A 81 3.64 -8.28 11.16
CA GLY A 81 3.56 -9.72 10.97
C GLY A 81 2.15 -10.17 10.57
N ILE A 82 1.12 -9.66 11.24
CA ILE A 82 -0.29 -9.91 10.91
C ILE A 82 -0.60 -9.44 9.48
N ILE A 83 -0.25 -8.20 9.14
CA ILE A 83 -0.46 -7.65 7.79
C ILE A 83 0.24 -8.54 6.75
N LYS A 84 1.51 -8.89 6.97
CA LYS A 84 2.26 -9.78 6.06
C LYS A 84 1.61 -11.16 5.90
N ALA A 85 1.09 -11.73 6.98
CA ALA A 85 0.46 -13.04 6.95
C ALA A 85 -0.86 -13.00 6.17
N LEU A 86 -1.69 -11.97 6.39
CA LEU A 86 -2.97 -11.81 5.69
C LEU A 86 -2.77 -11.48 4.22
N LEU A 87 -1.82 -10.59 3.86
CA LEU A 87 -1.53 -10.26 2.46
C LEU A 87 -1.02 -11.45 1.62
N LYS A 88 -0.53 -12.52 2.25
CA LYS A 88 -0.14 -13.76 1.57
C LYS A 88 -1.32 -14.69 1.29
N ARG A 89 -2.49 -14.43 1.88
CA ARG A 89 -3.71 -15.21 1.66
C ARG A 89 -4.43 -14.63 0.45
N ASN A 90 -5.06 -15.51 -0.33
CA ASN A 90 -5.97 -15.11 -1.39
C ASN A 90 -7.38 -15.05 -0.81
N PHE A 91 -7.86 -13.84 -0.55
CA PHE A 91 -9.24 -13.60 -0.14
C PHE A 91 -10.16 -13.53 -1.35
N GLU A 92 -11.40 -13.97 -1.19
CA GLU A 92 -12.41 -13.88 -2.26
C GLU A 92 -12.94 -12.45 -2.39
N THR A 93 -13.09 -11.74 -1.26
CA THR A 93 -13.52 -10.34 -1.22
C THR A 93 -12.59 -9.48 -0.33
N GLU A 94 -12.59 -8.16 -0.52
CA GLU A 94 -11.85 -7.29 0.40
C GLU A 94 -12.46 -7.32 1.81
N VAL A 95 -13.78 -7.51 1.92
CA VAL A 95 -14.48 -7.58 3.21
C VAL A 95 -13.92 -8.72 4.05
N ASP A 96 -13.70 -9.89 3.46
CA ASP A 96 -13.13 -11.07 4.15
C ASP A 96 -11.73 -10.76 4.73
N TYR A 97 -10.90 -10.03 4.00
CA TYR A 97 -9.59 -9.58 4.49
C TYR A 97 -9.75 -8.72 5.75
N TYR A 98 -10.65 -7.74 5.71
CA TYR A 98 -10.84 -6.81 6.82
C TYR A 98 -11.52 -7.46 8.03
N GLU A 99 -12.39 -8.46 7.82
CA GLU A 99 -12.92 -9.27 8.91
C GLU A 99 -11.84 -10.08 9.62
N GLU A 100 -10.95 -10.74 8.87
CA GLU A 100 -9.83 -11.48 9.44
C GLU A 100 -8.84 -10.55 10.14
N TYR A 101 -8.60 -9.36 9.59
CA TYR A 101 -7.79 -8.34 10.24
C TYR A 101 -8.41 -7.88 11.56
N TRP A 102 -9.73 -7.60 11.57
CA TRP A 102 -10.47 -7.21 12.77
C TRP A 102 -10.39 -8.27 13.87
N LYS A 103 -10.56 -9.55 13.51
CA LYS A 103 -10.40 -10.69 14.43
C LYS A 103 -8.98 -10.77 14.99
N ALA A 104 -7.97 -10.57 14.14
CA ALA A 104 -6.57 -10.65 14.55
C ALA A 104 -6.21 -9.55 15.57
N ILE A 105 -6.63 -8.31 15.33
CA ILE A 105 -6.34 -7.19 16.24
C ILE A 105 -7.21 -7.23 17.51
N ASN A 106 -8.32 -7.98 17.51
CA ASN A 106 -9.14 -8.23 18.70
C ASN A 106 -8.79 -9.53 19.42
N SER A 107 -7.71 -10.21 19.02
CA SER A 107 -7.23 -11.41 19.70
C SER A 107 -6.65 -11.11 21.08
N ALA A 108 -6.42 -12.16 21.87
CA ALA A 108 -5.84 -12.06 23.20
C ALA A 108 -4.41 -11.47 23.22
N ILE A 109 -3.75 -11.34 22.07
CA ILE A 109 -2.44 -10.68 21.94
C ILE A 109 -2.57 -9.18 22.29
N PHE A 110 -3.69 -8.56 21.92
CA PHE A 110 -3.95 -7.13 22.15
C PHE A 110 -4.86 -6.95 23.36
N VAL A 111 -4.21 -6.89 24.53
CA VAL A 111 -4.88 -6.92 25.84
C VAL A 111 -5.68 -5.66 26.12
N SER A 112 -5.14 -4.48 25.79
CA SER A 112 -5.76 -3.19 26.04
C SER A 112 -6.46 -2.64 24.80
N LYS A 113 -7.47 -1.79 24.98
CA LYS A 113 -8.11 -1.08 23.87
C LYS A 113 -7.11 -0.24 23.09
N GLU A 114 -6.16 0.39 23.78
CA GLU A 114 -5.08 1.19 23.21
C GLU A 114 -4.20 0.35 22.28
N SER A 115 -3.89 -0.91 22.61
CA SER A 115 -3.12 -1.81 21.75
C SER A 115 -3.86 -2.18 20.46
N ARG A 116 -5.18 -2.33 20.52
CA ARG A 116 -6.04 -2.59 19.34
C ARG A 116 -6.17 -1.36 18.45
N VAL A 117 -6.33 -0.19 19.08
CA VAL A 117 -6.33 1.11 18.40
C VAL A 117 -5.00 1.35 17.71
N PHE A 118 -3.87 1.04 18.37
CA PHE A 118 -2.56 1.12 17.76
C PHE A 118 -2.45 0.20 16.54
N ALA A 119 -2.96 -1.04 16.63
CA ALA A 119 -2.96 -1.94 15.48
C ALA A 119 -3.77 -1.38 14.29
N LEU A 120 -4.93 -0.77 14.53
CA LEU A 120 -5.69 -0.07 13.50
C LEU A 120 -4.89 1.10 12.89
N TYR A 121 -4.36 1.98 13.73
CA TYR A 121 -3.54 3.12 13.32
C TYR A 121 -2.34 2.69 12.46
N TYR A 122 -1.60 1.70 12.94
CA TYR A 122 -0.37 1.23 12.29
C TYR A 122 -0.64 0.60 10.92
N ALA A 123 -1.79 -0.06 10.75
CA ALA A 123 -2.21 -0.53 9.45
C ALA A 123 -2.72 0.60 8.54
N LEU A 124 -3.43 1.61 9.06
CA LEU A 124 -3.93 2.73 8.25
C LEU A 124 -2.80 3.57 7.63
N ILE A 125 -1.62 3.60 8.25
CA ILE A 125 -0.43 4.25 7.69
C ILE A 125 0.44 3.31 6.84
N ASP A 126 0.07 2.03 6.71
CA ASP A 126 0.83 1.06 5.95
C ASP A 126 0.56 1.22 4.44
N LYS A 127 1.63 1.44 3.67
CA LYS A 127 1.55 1.69 2.22
C LYS A 127 1.04 0.49 1.39
N ARG A 128 0.94 -0.69 1.99
CA ARG A 128 0.39 -1.90 1.33
C ARG A 128 -1.13 -1.97 1.44
N LEU A 129 -1.75 -1.06 2.18
CA LEU A 129 -3.20 -0.96 2.38
C LEU A 129 -3.71 0.35 1.76
N PRO A 130 -4.98 0.42 1.30
CA PRO A 130 -6.06 -0.58 1.42
C PRO A 130 -5.78 -1.90 0.67
N TYR A 131 -6.33 -3.01 1.20
CA TYR A 131 -6.28 -4.30 0.51
C TYR A 131 -7.22 -4.30 -0.70
N CYS A 132 -6.74 -4.84 -1.81
CA CYS A 132 -7.50 -5.03 -3.03
C CYS A 132 -7.42 -6.50 -3.45
N VAL A 133 -8.55 -7.09 -3.84
CA VAL A 133 -8.54 -8.42 -4.47
C VAL A 133 -7.96 -8.26 -5.87
N LEU A 134 -6.97 -9.10 -6.19
CA LEU A 134 -6.31 -9.10 -7.50
C LEU A 134 -6.58 -10.43 -8.20
N GLU A 135 -6.80 -10.35 -9.51
CA GLU A 135 -6.84 -11.54 -10.35
C GLU A 135 -5.46 -12.22 -10.42
N SER A 136 -5.46 -13.50 -10.77
CA SER A 136 -4.20 -14.23 -10.94
C SER A 136 -3.42 -13.67 -12.14
N GLY A 137 -2.22 -13.16 -11.87
CA GLY A 137 -1.31 -12.72 -12.92
C GLY A 137 -0.75 -13.86 -13.76
N VAL A 138 -0.25 -13.52 -14.95
CA VAL A 138 0.42 -14.46 -15.84
C VAL A 138 1.70 -15.00 -15.17
N LYS A 139 1.83 -16.32 -15.13
CA LYS A 139 3.05 -17.02 -14.73
C LYS A 139 3.59 -17.77 -15.93
N MET A 140 4.90 -17.68 -16.13
CA MET A 140 5.60 -18.44 -17.17
C MET A 140 6.94 -18.95 -16.65
N THR A 141 7.44 -20.00 -17.28
CA THR A 141 8.75 -20.56 -16.97
C THR A 141 9.87 -19.63 -17.46
N ASN A 142 11.06 -19.80 -16.89
CA ASN A 142 12.25 -19.06 -17.34
C ASN A 142 12.61 -19.34 -18.80
N MET A 143 12.22 -20.49 -19.35
CA MET A 143 12.47 -20.84 -20.75
C MET A 143 11.52 -20.07 -21.67
N GLU A 144 10.20 -20.16 -21.40
CA GLU A 144 9.18 -19.40 -22.13
C GLU A 144 9.48 -17.90 -22.10
N TYR A 145 9.85 -17.36 -20.94
CA TYR A 145 10.20 -15.96 -20.83
C TYR A 145 11.37 -15.56 -21.75
N ARG A 146 12.44 -16.36 -21.80
CA ARG A 146 13.60 -16.09 -22.66
C ARG A 146 13.26 -16.17 -24.14
N ASP A 147 12.48 -17.17 -24.53
CA ASP A 147 12.08 -17.37 -25.93
C ASP A 147 11.24 -16.18 -26.41
N ARG A 148 10.32 -15.68 -25.56
CA ARG A 148 9.56 -14.45 -25.83
C ARG A 148 10.46 -13.21 -25.89
N GLN A 149 11.44 -13.09 -24.99
CA GLN A 149 12.37 -11.96 -25.03
C GLN A 149 13.21 -11.92 -26.32
N GLU A 150 13.66 -13.07 -26.84
CA GLU A 150 14.40 -13.11 -28.11
C GLU A 150 13.49 -12.73 -29.29
N HIS A 151 12.22 -13.16 -29.26
CA HIS A 151 11.22 -12.72 -30.25
C HIS A 151 11.01 -11.20 -30.22
N LEU A 152 11.04 -10.59 -29.03
CA LEU A 152 10.73 -9.18 -28.77
C LEU A 152 11.97 -8.26 -28.72
N LYS A 153 13.09 -8.73 -29.28
CA LYS A 153 14.39 -8.06 -29.15
C LYS A 153 14.40 -6.63 -29.70
N ALA A 154 13.66 -6.37 -30.78
CA ALA A 154 13.59 -5.04 -31.38
C ALA A 154 12.86 -4.04 -30.46
N GLU A 155 11.74 -4.46 -29.89
CA GLU A 155 10.91 -3.71 -28.95
C GLU A 155 11.68 -3.46 -27.65
N ILE A 156 12.33 -4.49 -27.10
CA ILE A 156 13.20 -4.37 -25.92
C ILE A 156 14.32 -3.36 -26.18
N THR A 157 14.95 -3.40 -27.36
CA THR A 157 16.01 -2.44 -27.72
C THR A 157 15.48 -1.00 -27.74
N ARG A 158 14.27 -0.79 -28.29
CA ARG A 158 13.61 0.52 -28.30
C ARG A 158 13.25 0.98 -26.88
N MET A 159 12.72 0.10 -26.04
CA MET A 159 12.42 0.42 -24.63
C MET A 159 13.67 0.83 -23.88
N ARG A 160 14.77 0.08 -24.01
CA ARG A 160 16.06 0.41 -23.39
C ARG A 160 16.55 1.78 -23.83
N PHE A 161 16.44 2.11 -25.11
CA PHE A 161 16.82 3.44 -25.60
C PHE A 161 16.02 4.53 -24.88
N VAL A 162 14.71 4.38 -24.72
CA VAL A 162 13.88 5.36 -24.00
C VAL A 162 14.25 5.43 -22.51
N ILE A 163 14.44 4.30 -21.84
CA ILE A 163 14.71 4.23 -20.40
C ILE A 163 16.07 4.86 -20.04
N TYR A 164 17.10 4.60 -20.84
CA TYR A 164 18.48 4.99 -20.50
C TYR A 164 18.90 6.35 -21.07
N ASN A 165 18.05 7.03 -21.83
CA ASN A 165 18.32 8.39 -22.30
C ASN A 165 17.50 9.39 -21.48
N GLU A 166 17.98 9.72 -20.29
CA GLU A 166 17.30 10.57 -19.29
C GLU A 166 16.95 11.98 -19.78
N ASN A 167 17.63 12.46 -20.84
CA ASN A 167 17.40 13.79 -21.43
C ASN A 167 16.62 13.74 -22.75
N LEU A 168 15.97 12.62 -23.06
CA LEU A 168 15.22 12.46 -24.31
C LEU A 168 13.91 13.26 -24.32
N PHE A 169 13.31 13.45 -23.15
CA PHE A 169 12.02 14.11 -22.97
C PHE A 169 12.03 15.05 -21.78
N GLU A 170 11.20 16.09 -21.83
CA GLU A 170 11.10 17.08 -20.75
C GLU A 170 10.13 16.62 -19.67
N GLN A 171 9.16 15.76 -20.00
CA GLN A 171 8.12 15.31 -19.09
C GLN A 171 8.02 13.78 -18.97
N ASN A 172 7.70 13.30 -17.77
CA ASN A 172 7.44 11.88 -17.50
C ASN A 172 6.25 11.34 -18.32
N THR A 173 5.27 12.19 -18.63
CA THR A 173 4.12 11.85 -19.47
C THR A 173 4.52 11.53 -20.91
N GLU A 174 5.51 12.23 -21.47
CA GLU A 174 6.05 11.93 -22.79
C GLU A 174 6.73 10.56 -22.80
N THR A 175 7.64 10.33 -21.84
CA THR A 175 8.33 9.04 -21.65
C THR A 175 7.33 7.90 -21.52
N ALA A 176 6.32 8.05 -20.65
CA ALA A 176 5.27 7.05 -20.45
C ALA A 176 4.47 6.80 -21.73
N SER A 177 4.13 7.84 -22.49
CA SER A 177 3.38 7.71 -23.74
C SER A 177 4.15 6.92 -24.81
N ILE A 178 5.48 7.08 -24.89
CA ILE A 178 6.32 6.36 -25.84
C ILE A 178 6.50 4.90 -25.41
N LEU A 179 6.76 4.65 -24.12
CA LEU A 179 6.85 3.28 -23.59
C LEU A 179 5.53 2.53 -23.82
N LEU A 180 4.38 3.16 -23.56
CA LEU A 180 3.07 2.59 -23.80
C LEU A 180 2.85 2.26 -25.29
N LYS A 181 3.31 3.14 -26.21
CA LYS A 181 3.25 2.85 -27.66
C LYS A 181 4.11 1.66 -28.07
N ILE A 182 5.25 1.44 -27.43
CA ILE A 182 6.10 0.27 -27.70
C ILE A 182 5.40 -1.00 -27.25
N ILE A 183 4.84 -1.00 -26.03
CA ILE A 183 4.09 -2.14 -25.50
C ILE A 183 2.87 -2.44 -26.37
N ASN A 184 2.10 -1.42 -26.75
CA ASN A 184 0.91 -1.60 -27.58
C ASN A 184 1.23 -1.89 -29.06
N SER A 185 2.51 -1.95 -29.46
CA SER A 185 2.89 -2.30 -30.83
C SER A 185 2.91 -3.80 -31.10
N VAL A 186 2.86 -4.63 -30.05
CA VAL A 186 2.74 -6.09 -30.17
C VAL A 186 1.27 -6.51 -30.05
N ALA A 187 0.87 -7.54 -30.81
CA ALA A 187 -0.52 -7.98 -30.87
C ALA A 187 -0.86 -9.03 -29.80
N ASP A 188 0.11 -9.86 -29.38
CA ASP A 188 -0.08 -10.86 -28.33
C ASP A 188 -0.02 -10.20 -26.95
N GLU A 189 -1.05 -10.46 -26.13
CA GLU A 189 -1.13 -9.98 -24.76
C GLU A 189 0.03 -10.54 -23.92
N ILE A 190 0.45 -11.78 -24.15
CA ILE A 190 1.59 -12.38 -23.45
C ILE A 190 2.89 -11.64 -23.77
N ASP A 191 3.08 -11.21 -25.02
CA ASP A 191 4.24 -10.41 -25.41
C ASP A 191 4.21 -9.02 -24.77
N SER A 192 3.02 -8.41 -24.66
CA SER A 192 2.83 -7.16 -23.94
C SER A 192 3.21 -7.30 -22.46
N VAL A 193 2.81 -8.41 -21.82
CA VAL A 193 3.18 -8.74 -20.44
C VAL A 193 4.70 -8.91 -20.29
N VAL A 194 5.36 -9.56 -21.25
CA VAL A 194 6.83 -9.74 -21.25
C VAL A 194 7.57 -8.40 -21.38
N LEU A 195 7.08 -7.49 -22.23
CA LEU A 195 7.63 -6.14 -22.34
C LEU A 195 7.41 -5.33 -21.05
N PHE A 196 6.24 -5.44 -20.42
CA PHE A 196 5.96 -4.81 -19.13
C PHE A 196 6.84 -5.36 -18.01
N SER A 197 7.03 -6.68 -17.92
CA SER A 197 7.90 -7.28 -16.92
C SER A 197 9.36 -6.90 -17.12
N TYR A 198 9.80 -6.76 -18.38
CA TYR A 198 11.12 -6.23 -18.71
C TYR A 198 11.30 -4.79 -18.18
N LEU A 199 10.33 -3.91 -18.44
CA LEU A 199 10.34 -2.53 -17.94
C LEU A 199 10.43 -2.46 -16.41
N ILE A 200 9.65 -3.29 -15.70
CA ILE A 200 9.69 -3.37 -14.23
C ILE A 200 11.09 -3.75 -13.74
N ASP A 201 11.71 -4.77 -14.35
CA ASP A 201 13.05 -5.23 -13.99
C ASP A 201 14.11 -4.13 -14.19
N GLU A 202 14.03 -3.37 -15.29
CA GLU A 202 14.93 -2.24 -15.55
C GLU A 202 14.78 -1.10 -14.51
N ILE A 203 13.54 -0.76 -14.12
CA ILE A 203 13.27 0.25 -13.07
C ILE A 203 13.77 -0.24 -11.70
N GLN A 204 13.63 -1.52 -11.40
CA GLN A 204 14.13 -2.10 -10.14
C GLN A 204 15.66 -2.12 -10.10
N LYS A 205 16.33 -2.35 -11.24
CA LYS A 205 17.78 -2.28 -11.35
C LYS A 205 18.28 -0.84 -11.17
N SER A 206 17.65 0.14 -11.81
CA SER A 206 18.06 1.56 -11.70
C SER A 206 17.86 2.13 -10.29
N SER A 207 16.76 1.79 -9.62
CA SER A 207 16.51 2.19 -8.22
C SER A 207 17.51 1.59 -7.22
N LYS A 208 17.90 0.31 -7.39
CA LYS A 208 18.98 -0.32 -6.60
C LYS A 208 20.35 0.30 -6.89
N LEU A 209 20.61 0.69 -8.13
CA LEU A 209 21.82 1.43 -8.50
C LEU A 209 21.85 2.82 -7.86
N SER A 210 20.71 3.52 -7.79
CA SER A 210 20.58 4.81 -7.10
C SER A 210 20.83 4.68 -5.58
N SER A 211 20.27 3.69 -4.90
CA SER A 211 20.54 3.48 -3.46
C SER A 211 21.99 3.08 -3.19
N ASN A 212 22.59 2.25 -4.04
CA ASN A 212 24.01 1.87 -3.93
C ASN A 212 24.97 3.01 -4.31
N SER A 213 24.54 3.94 -5.17
CA SER A 213 25.33 5.12 -5.55
C SER A 213 25.38 6.15 -4.43
N ILE A 214 24.29 6.31 -3.67
CA ILE A 214 24.27 7.10 -2.43
C ILE A 214 25.18 6.45 -1.37
N HIS A 215 25.12 5.12 -1.21
CA HIS A 215 26.01 4.43 -0.25
C HIS A 215 27.49 4.56 -0.63
N ARG A 216 27.84 4.49 -1.92
CA ARG A 216 29.20 4.71 -2.43
C ARG A 216 29.69 6.15 -2.29
N LEU A 217 28.80 7.14 -2.41
CA LEU A 217 29.10 8.55 -2.16
C LEU A 217 29.36 8.81 -0.67
N ILE A 218 28.61 8.15 0.23
CA ILE A 218 28.82 8.25 1.69
C ILE A 218 30.12 7.57 2.11
N SER A 219 30.46 6.39 1.57
CA SER A 219 31.72 5.69 1.87
C SER A 219 32.97 6.34 1.28
N ALA A 220 32.83 7.29 0.35
CA ALA A 220 33.93 8.07 -0.19
C ALA A 220 34.15 9.41 0.55
N LEU A 221 33.30 9.71 1.54
CA LEU A 221 33.35 10.90 2.38
C LEU A 221 33.70 10.59 3.85
N GLU A 222 34.09 9.35 4.13
CA GLU A 222 34.80 8.91 5.35
C GLU A 222 36.26 8.59 5.01
#